data_AF-A0A1H6CKN6-F1
#
_entry.id   AF-A0A1H6CKN6-F1
#
_cell.length_a   1.000
_cell.length_b   1.000
_cell.length_c   1.000
_cell.angle_alpha   90.00
_cell.angle_beta   90.00
_cell.angle_gamma   90.00
#
_symmetry.space_group_name_H-M   'P 1'
#
loop_
_entity.id
_entity.type
_entity.pdbx_description
1 polymer ?
#
loop_
_entity_poly.entity_id
_entity_poly.type
_entity_poly.pdbx_seq_one_letter_code
_entity_poly.pdbx_strand_id
1 'polypeptide(L)'
;MQNEKFLRHPDVEEMKSIFREAEGLIKMVTIAPELPGGMELLRFLKEQEVVIAVAHSDATYEEAKAAFTAGASHVTYCFNGMRPIHHRDPGLVVAAFEEGHSTCRPSWKGFICIQSLCVLCTASKDPRVWY
;
A
#
# COMPACT_ATOMS: atom_id res chain seq x y z
N MET A 1 -6.31 -3.31 -15.45
CA MET A 1 -5.05 -4.09 -15.47
C MET A 1 -3.92 -3.10 -15.50
N GLN A 2 -2.92 -3.25 -14.63
CA GLN A 2 -1.73 -2.39 -14.59
C GLN A 2 -0.83 -2.69 -15.80
N ASN A 3 -0.02 -1.72 -16.22
CA ASN A 3 0.83 -1.87 -17.40
C ASN A 3 2.16 -2.55 -17.05
N GLU A 4 2.34 -3.79 -17.50
CA GLU A 4 3.48 -4.67 -17.20
C GLU A 4 4.87 -4.07 -17.39
N LYS A 5 5.00 -3.03 -18.24
CA LYS A 5 6.29 -2.39 -18.50
C LYS A 5 6.81 -1.54 -17.33
N PHE A 6 5.93 -1.17 -16.40
CA PHE A 6 6.28 -0.28 -15.28
C PHE A 6 6.31 -0.99 -13.93
N LEU A 7 6.30 -2.34 -13.92
CA LEU A 7 6.23 -3.10 -12.68
C LEU A 7 7.63 -3.50 -12.30
N ARG A 8 7.98 -3.19 -11.06
CA ARG A 8 9.29 -3.51 -10.50
C ARG A 8 9.11 -4.06 -9.10
N HIS A 9 10.14 -4.67 -8.54
CA HIS A 9 10.10 -5.04 -7.14
C HIS A 9 10.25 -3.78 -6.26
N PRO A 10 9.67 -3.77 -5.06
CA PRO A 10 9.93 -2.75 -4.06
C PRO A 10 11.44 -2.60 -3.81
N ASP A 11 11.98 -1.41 -4.03
CA ASP A 11 13.38 -1.08 -3.76
C ASP A 11 13.47 0.16 -2.87
N VAL A 12 14.18 0.03 -1.75
CA VAL A 12 14.29 1.07 -0.73
C VAL A 12 15.16 2.23 -1.19
N GLU A 13 16.22 1.97 -1.96
CA GLU A 13 17.12 3.02 -2.43
C GLU A 13 16.47 3.87 -3.52
N GLU A 14 15.74 3.24 -4.42
CA GLU A 14 14.92 3.95 -5.39
C GLU A 14 13.87 4.81 -4.68
N MET A 15 13.19 4.26 -3.69
CA MET A 15 12.22 5.01 -2.90
C MET A 15 12.84 6.24 -2.23
N LYS A 16 14.02 6.10 -1.64
CA LYS A 16 14.75 7.23 -1.03
C LYS A 16 15.04 8.33 -2.05
N SER A 17 15.38 7.96 -3.29
CA SER A 17 15.58 8.93 -4.37
C SER A 17 14.28 9.68 -4.69
N ILE A 18 13.18 8.95 -4.83
CA ILE A 18 11.86 9.52 -5.11
C ILE A 18 11.40 10.46 -3.98
N PHE A 19 11.56 10.06 -2.72
CA PHE A 19 11.22 10.90 -1.56
C PHE A 19 12.06 12.18 -1.51
N ARG A 20 13.33 12.11 -1.91
CA ARG A 20 14.23 13.27 -1.98
C ARG A 20 13.77 14.28 -3.03
N GLU A 21 13.39 13.79 -4.21
CA GLU A 21 12.89 14.64 -5.31
C GLU A 21 11.48 15.17 -5.05
N ALA A 22 10.64 14.42 -4.33
CA ALA A 22 9.27 14.81 -4.06
C ALA A 22 9.12 15.84 -2.93
N GLU A 23 10.21 16.21 -2.23
CA GLU A 23 10.24 17.27 -1.22
C GLU A 23 9.08 17.21 -0.19
N GLY A 24 8.73 15.99 0.27
CA GLY A 24 7.68 15.78 1.27
C GLY A 24 6.23 15.87 0.76
N LEU A 25 6.02 15.92 -0.56
CA LEU A 25 4.70 15.88 -1.19
C LEU A 25 4.05 14.48 -1.14
N ILE A 26 4.84 13.44 -0.88
CA ILE A 26 4.36 12.06 -0.75
C ILE A 26 3.64 11.90 0.59
N LYS A 27 2.33 11.65 0.54
CA LYS A 27 1.50 11.45 1.76
C LYS A 27 1.01 10.02 1.92
N MET A 28 0.91 9.28 0.83
CA MET A 28 0.49 7.88 0.88
C MET A 28 1.19 7.08 -0.22
N VAL A 29 1.57 5.84 0.11
CA VAL A 29 2.18 4.88 -0.80
C VAL A 29 1.43 3.57 -0.77
N THR A 30 1.08 3.04 -1.94
CA THR A 30 0.55 1.68 -2.08
C THR A 30 1.65 0.67 -2.42
N ILE A 31 1.70 -0.45 -1.70
CA ILE A 31 2.68 -1.53 -1.87
C ILE A 31 2.04 -2.92 -1.80
N ALA A 32 2.64 -3.90 -2.49
CA ALA A 32 2.35 -5.32 -2.33
C ALA A 32 3.40 -5.95 -1.37
N PRO A 33 3.02 -6.35 -0.14
CA PRO A 33 3.95 -6.76 0.91
C PRO A 33 4.64 -8.11 0.66
N GLU A 34 4.05 -8.98 -0.17
CA GLU A 34 4.58 -10.30 -0.51
C GLU A 34 5.79 -10.25 -1.44
N LEU A 35 6.02 -9.11 -2.10
CA LEU A 35 7.14 -8.97 -3.03
C LEU A 35 8.47 -8.85 -2.27
N PRO A 36 9.59 -9.35 -2.85
CA PRO A 36 10.92 -9.15 -2.29
C PRO A 36 11.20 -7.66 -2.04
N GLY A 37 11.68 -7.32 -0.85
CA GLY A 37 11.90 -5.93 -0.42
C GLY A 37 10.67 -5.20 0.12
N GLY A 38 9.47 -5.79 0.01
CA GLY A 38 8.21 -5.16 0.45
C GLY A 38 8.17 -4.82 1.93
N MET A 39 8.59 -5.76 2.79
CA MET A 39 8.65 -5.56 4.24
C MET A 39 9.72 -4.56 4.68
N GLU A 40 10.84 -4.47 3.96
CA GLU A 40 11.88 -3.47 4.23
C GLU A 40 11.38 -2.07 3.86
N LEU A 41 10.71 -1.96 2.72
CA LEU A 41 10.10 -0.71 2.26
C LEU A 41 8.99 -0.23 3.20
N LEU A 42 8.18 -1.15 3.73
CA LEU A 42 7.18 -0.85 4.77
C LEU A 42 7.81 -0.18 6.01
N ARG A 43 8.93 -0.71 6.49
CA ARG A 43 9.64 -0.13 7.65
C ARG A 43 10.17 1.26 7.35
N PHE A 44 10.81 1.44 6.19
CA PHE A 44 11.28 2.75 5.74
C PHE A 44 10.12 3.76 5.66
N LEU A 45 9.00 3.38 5.05
CA LEU A 45 7.83 4.24 4.91
C LEU A 45 7.22 4.65 6.26
N LYS A 46 7.25 3.74 7.24
CA LYS A 46 6.79 4.03 8.61
C LYS A 46 7.68 5.07 9.29
N GLU A 47 9.00 5.01 9.09
CA GLU A 47 9.94 6.02 9.59
C GLU A 47 9.74 7.40 8.93
N GLN A 48 9.24 7.43 7.69
CA GLN A 48 8.91 8.67 6.98
C GLN A 48 7.50 9.22 7.32
N GLU A 49 6.78 8.61 8.26
CA GLU A 49 5.42 8.99 8.66
C GLU A 49 4.42 9.07 7.49
N VAL A 50 4.63 8.25 6.45
CA VAL A 50 3.75 8.18 5.29
C VAL A 50 2.68 7.12 5.49
N VAL A 51 1.48 7.38 4.97
CA VAL A 51 0.39 6.41 5.01
C VAL A 51 0.70 5.25 4.08
N ILE A 52 0.75 4.03 4.62
CA ILE A 52 1.04 2.84 3.83
C ILE A 52 -0.25 2.10 3.53
N ALA A 53 -0.54 1.97 2.24
CA ALA A 53 -1.68 1.24 1.75
C ALA A 53 -1.25 -0.08 1.09
N VAL A 54 -2.05 -1.13 1.24
CA VAL A 54 -1.82 -2.41 0.57
C VAL A 54 -2.85 -2.60 -0.52
N ALA A 55 -2.41 -2.97 -1.72
CA ALA A 55 -3.30 -3.30 -2.81
C ALA A 55 -2.56 -4.00 -3.95
N HIS A 56 -3.32 -4.53 -4.93
CA HIS A 56 -2.77 -5.30 -6.05
C HIS A 56 -1.84 -6.44 -5.59
N SER A 57 -2.26 -7.11 -4.53
CA SER A 57 -1.45 -8.06 -3.78
C SER A 57 -2.16 -9.41 -3.69
N ASP A 58 -1.40 -10.48 -3.89
CA ASP A 58 -1.81 -11.87 -3.66
C ASP A 58 -1.33 -12.39 -2.29
N ALA A 59 -1.09 -11.47 -1.35
CA ALA A 59 -0.66 -11.81 0.00
C ALA A 59 -1.65 -12.75 0.70
N THR A 60 -1.10 -13.79 1.32
CA THR A 60 -1.80 -14.64 2.29
C THR A 60 -2.28 -13.81 3.47
N TYR A 61 -3.22 -14.37 4.24
CA TYR A 61 -3.66 -13.76 5.50
C TYR A 61 -2.49 -13.43 6.46
N GLU A 62 -1.50 -14.34 6.59
CA GLU A 62 -0.34 -14.14 7.46
C GLU A 62 0.59 -13.01 6.98
N GLU A 63 0.86 -12.95 5.68
CA GLU A 63 1.66 -11.87 5.08
C GLU A 63 0.97 -10.51 5.22
N ALA A 64 -0.36 -10.48 5.05
CA ALA A 64 -1.16 -9.29 5.28
C ALA A 64 -1.08 -8.82 6.74
N LYS A 65 -1.21 -9.72 7.72
CA LYS A 65 -1.04 -9.38 9.15
C LYS A 65 0.35 -8.90 9.48
N ALA A 66 1.38 -9.51 8.91
CA ALA A 66 2.75 -9.03 9.05
C ALA A 66 2.89 -7.60 8.52
N ALA A 67 2.27 -7.28 7.38
CA ALA A 67 2.28 -5.95 6.81
C ALA A 67 1.55 -4.91 7.70
N PHE A 68 0.38 -5.25 8.23
CA PHE A 68 -0.35 -4.39 9.18
C PHE A 68 0.45 -4.15 10.47
N THR A 69 1.05 -5.20 11.03
CA THR A 69 1.95 -5.10 12.19
C THR A 69 3.17 -4.21 11.89
N ALA A 70 3.71 -4.30 10.67
CA ALA A 70 4.82 -3.49 10.22
C ALA A 70 4.47 -2.01 10.01
N GLY A 71 3.18 -1.65 9.93
CA GLY A 71 2.72 -0.27 9.82
C GLY A 71 1.79 0.04 8.65
N ALA A 72 1.38 -0.97 7.87
CA ALA A 72 0.30 -0.78 6.92
C ALA A 72 -0.98 -0.38 7.67
N SER A 73 -1.69 0.62 7.15
CA SER A 73 -2.91 1.14 7.78
C SER A 73 -4.08 1.29 6.80
N HIS A 74 -3.84 1.09 5.51
CA HIS A 74 -4.86 1.26 4.49
C HIS A 74 -4.89 0.08 3.53
N VAL A 75 -6.06 -0.19 2.97
CA VAL A 75 -6.23 -1.09 1.83
C VAL A 75 -6.93 -0.31 0.71
N THR A 76 -6.26 -0.20 -0.44
CA THR A 76 -6.78 0.60 -1.55
C THR A 76 -7.62 -0.29 -2.46
N TYR A 77 -8.81 0.19 -2.89
CA TYR A 77 -9.71 -0.52 -3.82
C TYR A 77 -9.93 -1.99 -3.44
N CYS A 78 -10.39 -2.20 -2.20
CA CYS A 78 -10.70 -3.52 -1.67
C CYS A 78 -11.45 -4.40 -2.69
N PHE A 79 -11.08 -5.68 -2.72
CA PHE A 79 -11.53 -6.71 -3.67
C PHE A 79 -10.95 -6.62 -5.08
N ASN A 80 -10.50 -5.46 -5.56
CA ASN A 80 -10.02 -5.32 -6.94
C ASN A 80 -8.54 -5.67 -7.07
N GLY A 81 -8.24 -6.73 -7.82
CA GLY A 81 -6.86 -7.21 -8.03
C GLY A 81 -6.21 -7.75 -6.75
N MET A 82 -7.00 -8.32 -5.85
CA MET A 82 -6.54 -8.96 -4.62
C MET A 82 -6.87 -10.46 -4.63
N ARG A 83 -6.19 -11.24 -3.80
CA ARG A 83 -6.52 -12.65 -3.57
C ARG A 83 -8.01 -12.81 -3.21
N PRO A 84 -8.75 -13.75 -3.83
CA PRO A 84 -10.13 -14.07 -3.44
C PRO A 84 -10.21 -14.60 -2.02
N ILE A 85 -11.29 -14.30 -1.31
CA ILE A 85 -11.52 -14.81 0.05
C ILE A 85 -11.81 -16.32 -0.04
N HIS A 86 -11.03 -17.13 0.68
CA HIS A 86 -11.21 -18.56 0.75
C HIS A 86 -11.29 -19.03 2.22
N HIS A 87 -12.11 -20.05 2.50
CA HIS A 87 -12.36 -20.52 3.87
C HIS A 87 -11.11 -21.05 4.61
N ARG A 88 -10.09 -21.48 3.87
CA ARG A 88 -8.77 -21.91 4.41
C ARG A 88 -7.69 -20.83 4.34
N ASP A 89 -7.90 -19.79 3.53
CA ASP A 89 -6.99 -18.66 3.41
C ASP A 89 -7.84 -17.40 3.18
N PRO A 90 -8.19 -16.69 4.26
CA PRO A 90 -9.06 -15.51 4.18
C PRO A 90 -8.46 -14.36 3.36
N GLY A 91 -7.12 -14.35 3.19
CA GLY A 91 -6.39 -13.36 2.42
C GLY A 91 -6.37 -11.95 3.04
N LEU A 92 -5.80 -11.02 2.28
CA LEU A 92 -5.60 -9.61 2.65
C LEU A 92 -6.88 -8.89 3.11
N VAL A 93 -8.00 -9.12 2.42
CA VAL A 93 -9.24 -8.38 2.68
C VAL A 93 -9.76 -8.69 4.09
N VAL A 94 -9.75 -9.95 4.49
CA VAL A 94 -10.21 -10.35 5.82
C VAL A 94 -9.25 -9.87 6.91
N ALA A 95 -7.94 -9.96 6.68
CA ALA A 95 -6.95 -9.40 7.60
C ALA A 95 -7.18 -7.90 7.84
N ALA A 96 -7.53 -7.14 6.79
CA ALA A 96 -7.87 -5.72 6.92
C ALA A 96 -9.13 -5.48 7.76
N PHE A 97 -10.17 -6.29 7.59
CA PHE A 97 -11.40 -6.17 8.38
C PHE A 97 -11.22 -6.53 9.85
N GLU A 98 -10.27 -7.43 10.17
CA GLU A 98 -9.95 -7.82 11.55
C GLU A 98 -9.11 -6.76 12.27
N GLU A 99 -8.17 -6.14 11.55
CA GLU A 99 -7.36 -5.06 12.08
C GLU A 99 -8.17 -3.76 12.13
N GLY A 100 -8.78 -3.48 13.29
CA GLY A 100 -9.66 -2.32 13.51
C GLY A 100 -9.03 -0.93 13.30
N HIS A 101 -7.71 -0.85 13.10
CA HIS A 101 -7.00 0.38 12.74
C HIS A 101 -6.78 0.54 11.22
N SER A 102 -7.17 -0.46 10.42
CA SER A 102 -6.98 -0.42 8.97
C SER A 102 -8.23 0.14 8.26
N THR A 103 -8.03 1.05 7.30
CA THR A 103 -9.13 1.63 6.51
C THR A 103 -9.20 0.98 5.13
N CYS A 104 -10.33 0.36 4.80
CA CYS A 104 -10.61 -0.22 3.49
C CYS A 104 -11.48 0.72 2.65
N ARG A 105 -10.94 1.28 1.55
CA ARG A 105 -11.67 2.24 0.68
C ARG A 105 -11.99 1.67 -0.72
N PRO A 106 -13.19 1.94 -1.28
CA PRO A 106 -13.51 1.67 -2.68
C PRO A 106 -12.80 2.65 -3.64
N SER A 107 -12.55 2.22 -4.88
CA SER A 107 -11.78 2.95 -5.91
C SER A 107 -12.35 4.35 -6.27
N TRP A 108 -11.50 5.39 -6.30
CA TRP A 108 -11.78 6.71 -6.91
C TRP A 108 -10.72 7.07 -7.97
N LYS A 109 -11.09 7.56 -9.16
CA LYS A 109 -10.14 7.79 -10.28
C LYS A 109 -9.25 9.03 -10.04
N GLY A 110 -7.93 8.86 -10.02
CA GLY A 110 -6.95 9.97 -10.01
C GLY A 110 -5.53 9.59 -9.57
N PHE A 111 -5.00 8.44 -10.02
CA PHE A 111 -3.76 7.86 -9.48
C PHE A 111 -2.61 7.77 -10.50
N ILE A 112 -1.39 8.03 -10.05
CA ILE A 112 -0.15 7.69 -10.75
C ILE A 112 0.26 6.29 -10.28
N CYS A 113 0.30 5.33 -11.20
CA CYS A 113 0.57 3.92 -10.93
C CYS A 113 1.98 3.50 -11.34
N ILE A 114 2.75 2.99 -10.36
CA ILE A 114 3.88 2.07 -10.56
C ILE A 114 3.56 0.87 -9.64
N GLN A 115 3.65 -0.38 -10.12
CA GLN A 115 3.15 -1.56 -9.34
C GLN A 115 3.90 -1.84 -8.03
N SER A 116 5.00 -1.15 -7.78
CA SER A 116 5.77 -1.19 -6.54
C SER A 116 5.52 0.04 -5.68
N LEU A 117 4.87 1.06 -6.25
CA LEU A 117 4.78 2.40 -5.71
C LEU A 117 3.63 3.19 -6.35
N CYS A 118 2.43 3.08 -5.79
CA CYS A 118 1.38 4.07 -6.09
C CYS A 118 1.56 5.24 -5.12
N VAL A 119 2.25 6.29 -5.54
CA VAL A 119 2.39 7.53 -4.74
C VAL A 119 1.16 8.39 -4.95
N LEU A 120 0.34 8.54 -3.91
CA LEU A 120 -0.67 9.60 -3.90
C LEU A 120 0.02 10.90 -3.47
N CYS A 121 0.24 11.78 -4.44
CA CYS A 121 0.67 13.15 -4.24
C CYS A 121 -0.58 14.02 -4.04
N THR A 122 -1.24 13.92 -2.88
CA THR A 122 -2.34 14.84 -2.55
C THR A 122 -1.76 16.15 -2.01
N ALA A 123 -1.67 17.16 -2.87
CA ALA A 123 -1.32 18.54 -2.51
C ALA A 123 -2.41 19.28 -1.71
N SER A 124 -3.18 18.59 -0.87
CA SER A 124 -4.23 19.20 -0.05
C SER A 124 -3.86 19.16 1.42
N LYS A 125 -3.68 20.34 2.01
CA LYS A 125 -3.43 20.58 3.45
C LYS A 125 -4.70 20.39 4.32
N ASP A 126 -5.79 19.85 3.80
CA ASP A 126 -7.05 19.75 4.55
C ASP A 126 -7.17 18.41 5.30
N PRO A 127 -7.10 18.41 6.66
CA PRO A 127 -7.28 17.21 7.46
C PRO A 127 -8.71 16.62 7.40
N ARG A 128 -9.68 17.31 6.78
CA ARG A 128 -11.08 16.83 6.67
C ARG A 128 -11.33 15.83 5.54
N VAL A 129 -10.33 15.55 4.70
CA VAL A 129 -10.43 14.52 3.64
C VAL A 129 -10.15 13.09 4.18
N TRP A 130 -9.80 13.01 5.48
CA TRP A 130 -9.36 11.82 6.19
C TRP A 130 -10.41 11.20 7.13
N TYR A 131 -11.69 11.57 6.99
CA TYR A 131 -12.83 10.95 7.68
C TYR A 131 -13.91 10.54 6.67
#